data_AF-A0A6I0Z9X6-F1
#
_entry.id   AF-A0A6I0Z9X6-F1
#
_cell.length_a   1.000
_cell.length_b   1.000
_cell.length_c   1.000
_cell.angle_alpha   90.00
_cell.angle_beta   90.00
_cell.angle_gamma   90.00
#
_symmetry.space_group_name_H-M   'P 1'
#
loop_
_entity.id
_entity.type
_entity.pdbx_description
1 polymer ?
#
loop_
_entity_poly.entity_id
_entity_poly.type
_entity_poly.pdbx_seq_one_letter_code
_entity_poly.pdbx_strand_id
1 'polypeptide(L)'
;MKKIRTCAGTHINSGSSACKIDWSKVKGAILVEPGTKLPDDVTAEKLAEMCHADRPGRIYPISPFFEYAKNGGEAQISAVGYGPNQFNGLNAQTDTFTLAGFDEVLNAQLLKAANREWDVYFWNKDYMLIGYNDGTDLLAGIPMSTVYPTVTQYPASGAKSTMTISFCHMDIEDSLLNFDFIQLGFDPKYSLRGLIGVELVSMTSNKYKIIEKIGAYDRTPEFGQLIADKAAEVLDNATTATYADGVLTITPKDSGTPSLKAPSILFGNNIKYIEQV
;
A
#
# COMPACT_ATOMS: atom_id res chain seq x y z
N MET A 1 -3.32 23.47 -9.98
CA MET A 1 -4.34 24.18 -9.18
C MET A 1 -5.05 23.15 -8.32
N LYS A 2 -5.02 23.29 -7.00
CA LYS A 2 -5.70 22.37 -6.07
C LYS A 2 -7.18 22.16 -6.42
N LYS A 3 -7.64 20.92 -6.38
CA LYS A 3 -9.04 20.56 -6.64
C LYS A 3 -9.98 21.16 -5.59
N ILE A 4 -10.92 21.98 -6.06
CA ILE A 4 -11.95 22.58 -5.22
C ILE A 4 -13.05 21.54 -4.96
N ARG A 5 -13.34 21.30 -3.68
CA ARG A 5 -14.39 20.37 -3.25
C ARG A 5 -15.71 21.09 -3.05
N THR A 6 -16.81 20.43 -3.38
CA THR A 6 -18.16 20.88 -3.05
C THR A 6 -18.69 20.07 -1.85
N CYS A 7 -19.38 20.75 -0.94
CA CYS A 7 -19.90 20.18 0.30
C CYS A 7 -21.37 20.54 0.46
N ALA A 8 -22.21 19.58 0.87
CA ALA A 8 -23.63 19.81 1.16
C ALA A 8 -23.93 20.08 2.65
N GLY A 9 -22.91 19.98 3.53
CA GLY A 9 -23.04 20.20 4.96
C GLY A 9 -23.22 21.68 5.32
N THR A 10 -23.91 21.95 6.43
CA THR A 10 -24.21 23.32 6.89
C THR A 10 -23.71 23.61 8.31
N HIS A 11 -23.12 22.62 9.00
CA HIS A 11 -22.65 22.78 10.37
C HIS A 11 -21.23 23.36 10.42
N ILE A 12 -21.13 24.63 10.81
CA ILE A 12 -19.87 25.39 10.89
C ILE A 12 -19.70 25.91 12.32
N ASN A 13 -18.49 25.76 12.85
CA ASN A 13 -17.99 26.36 14.09
C ASN A 13 -16.57 26.92 13.83
N SER A 14 -15.98 27.66 14.77
CA SER A 14 -14.61 28.18 14.63
C SER A 14 -13.62 27.06 14.27
N GLY A 15 -12.94 27.19 13.13
CA GLY A 15 -11.96 26.20 12.63
C GLY A 15 -12.56 24.90 12.09
N SER A 16 -13.88 24.78 11.99
CA SER A 16 -14.58 23.56 11.60
C SER A 16 -15.09 23.65 10.16
N SER A 17 -14.59 22.77 9.28
CA SER A 17 -15.18 22.56 7.95
C SER A 17 -16.60 22.00 8.04
N ALA A 18 -17.47 22.40 7.11
CA ALA A 18 -18.80 21.79 6.92
C ALA A 18 -18.74 20.33 6.46
N CYS A 19 -17.64 19.94 5.80
CA CYS A 19 -17.34 18.55 5.42
C CYS A 19 -16.02 18.15 6.10
N LYS A 20 -16.14 17.63 7.32
CA LYS A 20 -15.00 17.09 8.09
C LYS A 20 -14.67 15.69 7.63
N ILE A 21 -13.42 15.29 7.83
CA ILE A 21 -13.03 13.89 7.78
C ILE A 21 -13.70 13.19 8.96
N ASP A 22 -14.48 12.15 8.70
CA ASP A 22 -14.87 11.19 9.72
C ASP A 22 -13.75 10.14 9.87
N TRP A 23 -12.88 10.38 10.85
CA TRP A 23 -11.73 9.51 11.13
C TRP A 23 -12.14 8.11 11.57
N SER A 24 -13.36 7.91 12.10
CA SER A 24 -13.87 6.58 12.47
C SER A 24 -14.11 5.67 11.24
N LYS A 25 -14.18 6.27 10.05
CA LYS A 25 -14.43 5.59 8.79
C LYS A 25 -13.15 5.25 8.02
N VAL A 26 -11.96 5.53 8.54
CA VAL A 26 -10.70 5.13 7.87
C VAL A 26 -10.67 3.61 7.71
N LYS A 27 -10.32 3.14 6.51
CA LYS A 27 -10.38 1.72 6.12
C LYS A 27 -9.10 1.17 5.51
N GLY A 28 -8.13 2.00 5.18
CA GLY A 28 -6.84 1.52 4.72
C GLY A 28 -5.86 2.65 4.49
N ALA A 29 -4.66 2.25 4.11
CA ALA A 29 -3.55 3.12 3.79
C ALA A 29 -2.95 2.75 2.43
N ILE A 30 -2.22 3.69 1.84
CA ILE A 30 -1.38 3.53 0.67
C ILE A 30 0.00 4.04 1.06
N LEU A 31 1.00 3.15 1.07
CA LEU A 31 2.39 3.50 1.28
C LEU A 31 3.04 3.82 -0.08
N VAL A 32 3.85 4.87 -0.12
CA VAL A 32 4.65 5.26 -1.29
C VAL A 32 6.06 5.64 -0.85
N GLU A 33 7.03 5.50 -1.76
CA GLU A 33 8.41 5.93 -1.48
C GLU A 33 8.44 7.43 -1.13
N PRO A 34 9.27 7.87 -0.17
CA PRO A 34 9.33 9.27 0.26
C PRO A 34 9.47 10.26 -0.91
N GLY A 35 8.67 11.33 -0.88
CA GLY A 35 8.61 12.35 -1.92
C GLY A 35 7.79 11.97 -3.16
N THR A 36 7.25 10.74 -3.23
CA THR A 36 6.40 10.31 -4.34
C THR A 36 4.96 10.78 -4.12
N LYS A 37 4.39 11.46 -5.11
CA LYS A 37 2.99 11.93 -5.06
C LYS A 37 2.08 11.09 -5.93
N LEU A 38 0.83 10.95 -5.49
CA LEU A 38 -0.22 10.44 -6.35
C LEU A 38 -0.55 11.48 -7.44
N PRO A 39 -0.99 11.05 -8.64
CA PRO A 39 -1.33 11.96 -9.73
C PRO A 39 -2.49 12.88 -9.35
N ASP A 40 -2.57 14.08 -9.93
CA ASP A 40 -3.66 15.05 -9.67
C ASP A 40 -5.05 14.44 -9.92
N ASP A 41 -5.18 13.76 -11.06
CA ASP A 41 -6.37 13.04 -11.48
C ASP A 41 -6.35 11.57 -11.02
N VAL A 42 -6.38 11.37 -9.70
CA VAL A 42 -6.56 10.03 -9.12
C VAL A 42 -7.83 9.37 -9.66
N THR A 43 -7.67 8.29 -10.43
CA THR A 43 -8.76 7.39 -10.86
C THR A 43 -8.50 5.96 -10.38
N ALA A 44 -9.52 5.10 -10.44
CA ALA A 44 -9.41 3.69 -10.09
C ALA A 44 -8.36 2.98 -10.97
N GLU A 45 -8.32 3.30 -12.27
CA GLU A 45 -7.39 2.74 -13.24
C GLU A 45 -5.95 3.13 -12.91
N LYS A 46 -5.71 4.40 -12.59
CA LYS A 46 -4.37 4.88 -12.23
C LYS A 46 -3.87 4.27 -10.93
N LEU A 47 -4.74 4.14 -9.92
CA LEU A 47 -4.35 3.45 -8.68
C LEU A 47 -4.00 1.98 -8.96
N ALA A 48 -4.77 1.30 -9.80
CA ALA A 48 -4.46 -0.08 -10.18
C ALA A 48 -3.14 -0.18 -10.95
N GLU A 49 -2.89 0.72 -11.90
CA GLU A 49 -1.62 0.82 -12.65
C GLU A 49 -0.45 1.06 -11.71
N MET A 50 -0.56 2.01 -10.79
CA MET A 50 0.49 2.31 -9.80
C MET A 50 0.74 1.15 -8.83
N CYS A 51 -0.27 0.33 -8.48
CA CYS A 51 -0.03 -0.90 -7.71
C CYS A 51 0.83 -1.91 -8.47
N HIS A 52 0.85 -1.84 -9.80
CA HIS A 52 1.60 -2.74 -10.69
C HIS A 52 2.77 -2.04 -11.39
N ALA A 53 3.07 -0.78 -11.04
CA ALA A 53 4.18 -0.06 -11.62
C ALA A 53 5.52 -0.66 -11.18
N ASP A 54 6.57 -0.36 -11.95
CA ASP A 54 7.92 -0.69 -11.53
C ASP A 54 8.38 0.28 -10.44
N ARG A 55 9.32 -0.17 -9.61
CA ARG A 55 9.91 0.70 -8.58
C ARG A 55 10.72 1.82 -9.26
N PRO A 56 10.68 3.08 -8.78
CA PRO A 56 10.08 3.53 -7.52
C PRO A 56 8.59 3.97 -7.61
N GLY A 57 7.98 3.98 -8.80
CA GLY A 57 6.61 4.50 -8.99
C GLY A 57 5.48 3.65 -8.43
N ARG A 58 5.81 2.56 -7.71
CA ARG A 58 4.83 1.61 -7.18
C ARG A 58 4.25 2.09 -5.86
N ILE A 59 2.94 1.89 -5.70
CA ILE A 59 2.22 2.12 -4.44
C ILE A 59 1.84 0.81 -3.76
N TYR A 60 1.84 0.79 -2.43
CA TYR A 60 1.63 -0.40 -1.62
C TYR A 60 0.39 -0.23 -0.72
N PRO A 61 -0.79 -0.73 -1.15
CA PRO A 61 -2.00 -0.61 -0.36
C PRO A 61 -2.02 -1.60 0.80
N ILE A 62 -2.53 -1.15 1.95
CA ILE A 62 -2.76 -1.96 3.15
C ILE A 62 -4.20 -1.75 3.61
N SER A 63 -5.01 -2.81 3.56
CA SER A 63 -6.42 -2.76 3.95
C SER A 63 -6.99 -4.18 4.13
N PRO A 64 -8.13 -4.36 4.83
CA PRO A 64 -8.90 -3.35 5.54
C PRO A 64 -8.48 -3.15 7.01
N PHE A 65 -8.60 -1.91 7.48
CA PHE A 65 -8.46 -1.54 8.89
C PHE A 65 -9.78 -1.68 9.66
N PHE A 66 -9.69 -2.24 10.87
CA PHE A 66 -10.84 -2.51 11.73
C PHE A 66 -10.90 -1.63 12.96
N GLU A 67 -9.80 -1.59 13.70
CA GLU A 67 -9.69 -0.82 14.95
C GLU A 67 -8.49 0.12 14.86
N TYR A 68 -8.55 1.19 15.62
CA TYR A 68 -7.51 2.21 15.72
C TYR A 68 -7.12 2.38 17.18
N ALA A 69 -5.82 2.47 17.43
CA ALA A 69 -5.25 2.85 18.70
C ALA A 69 -4.16 3.91 18.45
N LYS A 70 -4.14 4.93 19.31
CA LYS A 70 -3.12 5.97 19.34
C LYS A 70 -2.17 5.71 20.49
N ASN A 71 -0.87 5.94 20.27
CA ASN A 71 0.11 6.06 21.33
C ASN A 71 0.91 7.35 21.14
N GLY A 72 1.07 8.15 22.19
CA GLY A 72 1.77 9.43 22.12
C GLY A 72 0.93 10.54 21.47
N GLY A 73 1.56 11.61 20.97
CA GLY A 73 0.89 12.78 20.38
C GLY A 73 0.13 13.66 21.37
N GLU A 74 0.55 13.70 22.62
CA GLU A 74 0.08 14.61 23.66
C GLU A 74 0.92 15.89 23.73
N ALA A 75 0.24 16.99 24.08
CA ALA A 75 0.87 18.28 24.29
C ALA A 75 1.88 18.24 25.44
N GLN A 76 3.09 18.70 25.16
CA GLN A 76 4.09 18.98 26.17
C GLN A 76 3.91 20.42 26.67
N ILE A 77 3.67 20.57 27.97
CA ILE A 77 3.51 21.87 28.62
C ILE A 77 4.52 22.02 29.75
N SER A 78 5.21 23.16 29.80
CA SER A 78 6.07 23.51 30.93
C SER A 78 6.20 25.02 31.10
N ALA A 79 6.58 25.45 32.30
CA ALA A 79 6.88 26.84 32.59
C ALA A 79 8.36 27.16 32.28
N VAL A 80 8.61 28.30 31.63
CA VAL A 80 9.96 28.86 31.48
C VAL A 80 10.18 29.88 32.61
N GLY A 81 10.98 29.50 33.61
CA GLY A 81 11.19 30.32 34.81
C GLY A 81 9.97 30.36 35.72
N TYR A 82 9.59 31.55 36.20
CA TYR A 82 8.39 31.76 37.04
C TYR A 82 7.13 32.12 36.24
N GLY A 83 7.16 31.95 34.91
CA GLY A 83 6.04 32.26 34.02
C GLY A 83 4.95 31.18 34.02
N PRO A 84 3.81 31.42 33.35
CA PRO A 84 2.78 30.41 33.16
C PRO A 84 3.28 29.25 32.28
N ASN A 85 2.59 28.11 32.34
CA ASN A 85 2.86 26.99 31.43
C ASN A 85 2.66 27.42 29.97
N GLN A 86 3.59 27.01 29.13
CA GLN A 86 3.59 27.25 27.68
C GLN A 86 3.56 25.91 26.96
N PHE A 87 2.92 25.91 25.79
CA PHE A 87 2.93 24.78 24.87
C PHE A 87 4.28 24.70 24.17
N ASN A 88 4.91 23.52 24.23
CA ASN A 88 6.25 23.28 23.70
C ASN A 88 6.28 22.26 22.55
N GLY A 89 5.11 21.89 22.04
CA GLY A 89 4.94 20.93 20.96
C GLY A 89 4.27 19.63 21.39
N LEU A 90 4.13 18.70 20.45
CA LEU A 90 3.64 17.35 20.69
C LEU A 90 4.79 16.36 20.87
N ASN A 91 4.64 15.37 21.75
CA ASN A 91 5.54 14.21 21.75
C ASN A 91 5.27 13.32 20.52
N ALA A 92 6.20 12.39 20.24
CA ALA A 92 6.07 11.45 19.13
C ALA A 92 4.73 10.69 19.18
N GLN A 93 4.10 10.50 18.02
CA GLN A 93 2.85 9.75 17.90
C GLN A 93 3.04 8.53 16.98
N THR A 94 2.48 7.41 17.42
CA THR A 94 2.30 6.20 16.63
C THR A 94 0.80 5.90 16.49
N ASP A 95 0.35 5.80 15.25
CA ASP A 95 -1.01 5.38 14.92
C ASP A 95 -1.01 3.89 14.58
N THR A 96 -1.78 3.09 15.32
CA THR A 96 -1.83 1.64 15.15
C THR A 96 -3.20 1.20 14.67
N PHE A 97 -3.24 0.42 13.58
CA PHE A 97 -4.47 -0.15 13.04
C PHE A 97 -4.47 -1.68 13.11
N THR A 98 -5.58 -2.25 13.58
CA THR A 98 -5.80 -3.71 13.61
C THR A 98 -6.35 -4.21 12.28
N LEU A 99 -5.78 -5.31 11.77
CA LEU A 99 -6.25 -6.03 10.57
C LEU A 99 -7.23 -7.16 10.93
N ALA A 100 -7.92 -7.72 9.93
CA ALA A 100 -8.91 -8.79 10.11
C ALA A 100 -8.33 -10.05 10.79
N GLY A 101 -7.06 -10.31 10.54
CA GLY A 101 -6.32 -11.48 11.00
C GLY A 101 -4.84 -11.30 10.72
N PHE A 102 -4.06 -12.27 11.19
CA PHE A 102 -2.64 -12.36 10.88
C PHE A 102 -2.43 -12.81 9.43
N ASP A 103 -1.58 -12.08 8.72
CA ASP A 103 -1.12 -12.41 7.37
C ASP A 103 0.41 -12.53 7.41
N GLU A 104 0.90 -13.76 7.28
CA GLU A 104 2.33 -14.07 7.37
C GLU A 104 3.16 -13.45 6.25
N VAL A 105 2.59 -13.31 5.05
CA VAL A 105 3.28 -12.74 3.89
C VAL A 105 3.42 -11.24 4.09
N LEU A 106 2.34 -10.54 4.43
CA LEU A 106 2.36 -9.11 4.71
C LEU A 106 3.29 -8.79 5.88
N ASN A 107 3.24 -9.57 6.96
CA ASN A 107 4.14 -9.42 8.10
C ASN A 107 5.62 -9.51 7.67
N ALA A 108 5.97 -10.54 6.89
CA ALA A 108 7.34 -10.70 6.40
C ALA A 108 7.79 -9.52 5.51
N GLN A 109 6.92 -9.01 4.65
CA GLN A 109 7.26 -7.86 3.77
C GLN A 109 7.42 -6.56 4.57
N LEU A 110 6.54 -6.29 5.53
CA LEU A 110 6.67 -5.10 6.37
C LEU A 110 7.93 -5.17 7.25
N LEU A 111 8.30 -6.33 7.79
CA LEU A 111 9.54 -6.49 8.56
C LEU A 111 10.79 -6.23 7.71
N LYS A 112 10.81 -6.65 6.43
CA LYS A 112 11.91 -6.33 5.50
C LYS A 112 12.03 -4.82 5.23
N ALA A 113 10.94 -4.07 5.40
CA ALA A 113 10.85 -2.64 5.13
C ALA A 113 10.78 -1.77 6.41
N ALA A 114 10.85 -2.36 7.60
CA ALA A 114 10.58 -1.66 8.87
C ALA A 114 11.59 -0.52 9.16
N ASN A 115 12.83 -0.62 8.64
CA ASN A 115 13.84 0.43 8.82
C ASN A 115 13.83 1.48 7.70
N ARG A 116 12.70 1.65 7.00
CA ARG A 116 12.55 2.62 5.91
C ARG A 116 11.48 3.65 6.26
N GLU A 117 11.73 4.87 5.80
CA GLU A 117 10.74 5.95 5.78
C GLU A 117 9.72 5.70 4.68
N TRP A 118 8.50 6.20 4.89
CA TRP A 118 7.39 6.05 3.96
C TRP A 118 6.54 7.32 3.97
N ASP A 119 6.02 7.70 2.80
CA ASP A 119 4.90 8.64 2.75
C ASP A 119 3.59 7.84 2.68
N VAL A 120 2.60 8.27 3.46
CA VAL A 120 1.35 7.50 3.64
C VAL A 120 0.11 8.32 3.34
N TYR A 121 -0.77 7.77 2.51
CA TYR A 121 -2.12 8.27 2.33
C TYR A 121 -3.10 7.35 3.04
N PHE A 122 -4.05 7.92 3.77
CA PHE A 122 -5.18 7.16 4.32
C PHE A 122 -6.41 7.31 3.45
N TRP A 123 -7.29 6.33 3.45
CA TRP A 123 -8.59 6.45 2.80
C TRP A 123 -9.71 5.93 3.69
N ASN A 124 -10.91 6.51 3.51
CA ASN A 124 -12.07 6.20 4.34
C ASN A 124 -13.27 5.71 3.51
N LYS A 125 -14.33 5.26 4.18
CA LYS A 125 -15.58 4.78 3.55
C LYS A 125 -16.35 5.86 2.79
N ASP A 126 -16.08 7.13 3.05
CA ASP A 126 -16.70 8.25 2.35
C ASP A 126 -15.89 8.65 1.11
N TYR A 127 -14.98 7.79 0.65
CA TYR A 127 -14.12 7.98 -0.52
C TYR A 127 -13.20 9.19 -0.41
N MET A 128 -12.83 9.58 0.81
CA MET A 128 -11.82 10.61 1.00
C MET A 128 -10.44 9.97 0.96
N LEU A 129 -9.53 10.57 0.20
CA LEU A 129 -8.10 10.32 0.25
C LEU A 129 -7.47 11.42 1.09
N ILE A 130 -6.80 11.02 2.16
CA ILE A 130 -6.26 11.88 3.21
C ILE A 130 -4.74 11.81 3.10
N GLY A 131 -4.10 12.97 3.14
CA GLY A 131 -2.66 13.12 3.00
C GLY A 131 -2.19 14.41 3.66
N TYR A 132 -1.19 15.03 3.05
CA TYR A 132 -0.45 16.16 3.57
C TYR A 132 -0.37 17.28 2.53
N ASN A 133 -0.48 18.52 2.99
CA ASN A 133 -0.27 19.73 2.19
C ASN A 133 1.15 20.22 2.39
N ASP A 134 2.02 19.93 1.43
CA ASP A 134 3.42 20.37 1.42
C ASP A 134 3.64 21.74 0.75
N GLY A 135 2.58 22.53 0.60
CA GLY A 135 2.61 23.82 -0.07
C GLY A 135 2.51 23.74 -1.61
N THR A 136 2.38 22.54 -2.17
CA THR A 136 2.10 22.36 -3.60
C THR A 136 0.60 22.16 -3.87
N ASP A 137 0.23 22.19 -5.16
CA ASP A 137 -1.16 21.93 -5.58
C ASP A 137 -1.58 20.45 -5.49
N LEU A 138 -0.63 19.53 -5.29
CA LEU A 138 -0.87 18.09 -5.24
C LEU A 138 -0.86 17.61 -3.80
N LEU A 139 -1.82 16.73 -3.48
CA LEU A 139 -1.84 16.05 -2.19
C LEU A 139 -0.58 15.17 -2.06
N ALA A 140 0.25 15.45 -1.05
CA ALA A 140 1.39 14.63 -0.68
C ALA A 140 0.98 13.55 0.32
N GLY A 141 1.82 12.54 0.53
CA GLY A 141 1.62 11.56 1.59
C GLY A 141 2.10 12.15 2.92
N ILE A 142 1.55 11.67 4.03
CA ILE A 142 1.98 12.05 5.37
C ILE A 142 3.31 11.34 5.66
N PRO A 143 4.38 12.06 6.02
CA PRO A 143 5.69 11.47 6.21
C PRO A 143 5.74 10.61 7.49
N MET A 144 6.15 9.36 7.33
CA MET A 144 6.36 8.38 8.40
C MET A 144 7.83 8.03 8.51
N SER A 145 8.35 8.03 9.74
CA SER A 145 9.70 7.56 10.05
C SER A 145 9.86 6.06 9.88
N THR A 146 8.78 5.31 10.13
CA THR A 146 8.72 3.86 9.94
C THR A 146 7.27 3.38 9.90
N VAL A 147 7.05 2.28 9.16
CA VAL A 147 5.82 1.48 9.23
C VAL A 147 6.20 0.04 9.54
N TYR A 148 5.66 -0.52 10.61
CA TYR A 148 6.02 -1.87 11.07
C TYR A 148 4.82 -2.66 11.59
N PRO A 149 4.86 -4.00 11.50
CA PRO A 149 3.81 -4.85 12.01
C PRO A 149 4.05 -5.22 13.48
N THR A 150 2.98 -5.47 14.23
CA THR A 150 3.03 -6.18 15.51
C THR A 150 2.02 -7.32 15.47
N VAL A 151 2.42 -8.52 15.89
CA VAL A 151 1.63 -9.73 15.64
C VAL A 151 1.48 -10.58 16.88
N THR A 152 0.30 -11.16 17.05
CA THR A 152 0.06 -12.33 17.88
C THR A 152 -0.18 -13.49 16.92
N GLN A 153 0.90 -14.19 16.54
CA GLN A 153 0.84 -15.24 15.52
C GLN A 153 -0.03 -16.42 15.94
N TYR A 154 0.21 -16.96 17.14
CA TYR A 154 -0.54 -18.10 17.65
C TYR A 154 -1.69 -17.61 18.54
N PRO A 155 -2.93 -18.12 18.35
CA PRO A 155 -4.02 -17.80 19.25
C PRO A 155 -3.71 -18.31 20.65
N ALA A 156 -4.09 -17.53 21.67
CA ALA A 156 -3.99 -17.93 23.07
C ALA A 156 -5.39 -18.22 23.63
N SER A 157 -5.47 -18.79 24.84
CA SER A 157 -6.76 -19.01 25.51
C SER A 157 -7.50 -17.67 25.69
N GLY A 158 -8.52 -17.43 24.86
CA GLY A 158 -9.31 -16.19 24.86
C GLY A 158 -8.85 -15.09 23.88
N ALA A 159 -7.79 -15.29 23.12
CA ALA A 159 -7.30 -14.32 22.13
C ALA A 159 -7.07 -14.97 20.77
N LYS A 160 -7.61 -14.35 19.71
CA LYS A 160 -7.38 -14.78 18.32
C LYS A 160 -5.97 -14.40 17.87
N SER A 161 -5.51 -15.06 16.80
CA SER A 161 -4.37 -14.57 16.05
C SER A 161 -4.70 -13.20 15.46
N THR A 162 -3.80 -12.23 15.61
CA THR A 162 -4.03 -10.84 15.22
C THR A 162 -2.76 -10.21 14.68
N MET A 163 -2.96 -9.19 13.84
CA MET A 163 -1.90 -8.34 13.32
C MET A 163 -2.35 -6.89 13.40
N THR A 164 -1.46 -6.04 13.88
CA THR A 164 -1.59 -4.59 13.80
C THR A 164 -0.46 -4.02 12.97
N ILE A 165 -0.70 -2.85 12.39
CA ILE A 165 0.32 -2.08 11.67
C ILE A 165 0.41 -0.72 12.32
N SER A 166 1.63 -0.32 12.65
CA SER A 166 1.95 0.93 13.32
C SER A 166 2.61 1.88 12.34
N PHE A 167 2.10 3.12 12.32
CA PHE A 167 2.57 4.24 11.52
C PHE A 167 3.19 5.27 12.46
N CYS A 168 4.52 5.40 12.42
CA CYS A 168 5.23 6.36 13.25
C CYS A 168 5.41 7.65 12.47
N HIS A 169 4.73 8.71 12.90
CA HIS A 169 4.85 10.03 12.25
C HIS A 169 6.28 10.54 12.34
N MET A 170 6.75 11.18 11.27
CA MET A 170 8.04 11.88 11.28
C MET A 170 7.97 13.12 12.18
N ASP A 171 6.91 13.91 12.03
CA ASP A 171 6.52 15.01 12.91
C ASP A 171 4.99 15.05 12.96
N ILE A 172 4.43 14.74 14.13
CA ILE A 172 2.98 14.68 14.31
C ILE A 172 2.35 16.08 14.36
N GLU A 173 3.03 17.07 14.93
CA GLU A 173 2.46 18.41 15.02
C GLU A 173 2.34 19.02 13.63
N ASP A 174 3.41 18.91 12.84
CA ASP A 174 3.40 19.30 11.44
C ASP A 174 2.32 18.55 10.64
N SER A 175 2.22 17.23 10.83
CA SER A 175 1.19 16.41 10.17
C SER A 175 -0.24 16.86 10.52
N LEU A 176 -0.50 17.25 11.78
CA LEU A 176 -1.82 17.73 12.22
C LEU A 176 -2.11 19.17 11.80
N LEU A 177 -1.09 20.00 11.60
CA LEU A 177 -1.25 21.37 11.09
C LEU A 177 -1.45 21.41 9.58
N ASN A 178 -0.82 20.47 8.87
CA ASN A 178 -0.76 20.45 7.41
C ASN A 178 -1.50 19.27 6.78
N PHE A 179 -2.34 18.54 7.52
CA PHE A 179 -3.18 17.49 6.91
C PHE A 179 -4.09 18.09 5.83
N ASP A 180 -4.32 17.31 4.79
CA ASP A 180 -5.20 17.71 3.69
C ASP A 180 -5.88 16.48 3.09
N PHE A 181 -6.89 16.71 2.24
CA PHE A 181 -7.66 15.63 1.67
C PHE A 181 -8.39 16.02 0.40
N ILE A 182 -8.58 15.03 -0.47
CA ILE A 182 -9.40 15.12 -1.69
C ILE A 182 -10.56 14.12 -1.64
N GLN A 183 -11.64 14.46 -2.33
CA GLN A 183 -12.78 13.58 -2.51
C GLN A 183 -12.58 12.75 -3.76
N LEU A 184 -12.57 11.43 -3.61
CA LEU A 184 -12.62 10.49 -4.73
C LEU A 184 -14.08 10.30 -5.15
N GLY A 185 -14.28 10.14 -6.46
CA GLY A 185 -15.58 9.80 -7.05
C GLY A 185 -15.87 8.30 -7.08
N PHE A 186 -15.04 7.47 -6.43
CA PHE A 186 -15.10 6.01 -6.48
C PHE A 186 -14.55 5.41 -5.18
N ASP A 187 -14.89 4.14 -4.91
CA ASP A 187 -14.33 3.39 -3.79
C ASP A 187 -12.92 2.84 -4.16
N PRO A 188 -11.84 3.34 -3.54
CA PRO A 188 -10.49 2.93 -3.89
C PRO A 188 -10.18 1.48 -3.52
N LYS A 189 -10.97 0.84 -2.64
CA LYS A 189 -10.80 -0.56 -2.26
C LYS A 189 -10.74 -1.52 -3.46
N TYR A 190 -11.48 -1.22 -4.52
CA TYR A 190 -11.56 -2.12 -5.68
C TYR A 190 -10.35 -2.02 -6.62
N SER A 191 -9.64 -0.89 -6.61
CA SER A 191 -8.43 -0.66 -7.41
C SER A 191 -7.13 -0.94 -6.66
N LEU A 192 -7.14 -0.76 -5.34
CA LEU A 192 -5.96 -0.92 -4.48
C LEU A 192 -5.68 -2.40 -4.17
N ARG A 193 -5.05 -3.08 -5.13
CA ARG A 193 -4.60 -4.48 -4.98
C ARG A 193 -3.14 -4.60 -5.39
N GLY A 194 -2.30 -4.95 -4.42
CA GLY A 194 -0.85 -5.07 -4.61
C GLY A 194 -0.44 -6.36 -5.33
N LEU A 195 0.88 -6.58 -5.34
CA LEU A 195 1.53 -7.74 -5.96
C LEU A 195 1.95 -8.77 -4.91
N ILE A 196 1.86 -10.05 -5.27
CA ILE A 196 2.49 -11.17 -4.57
C ILE A 196 3.78 -11.58 -5.29
N GLY A 197 4.80 -11.96 -4.54
CA GLY A 197 6.06 -12.44 -5.11
C GLY A 197 5.96 -13.89 -5.57
N VAL A 198 6.27 -14.13 -6.85
CA VAL A 198 6.27 -15.46 -7.48
C VAL A 198 7.63 -15.77 -8.11
N GLU A 199 7.91 -17.04 -8.31
CA GLU A 199 9.06 -17.53 -9.07
C GLU A 199 8.59 -18.40 -10.22
N LEU A 200 9.17 -18.18 -11.40
CA LEU A 200 9.08 -19.11 -12.51
C LEU A 200 10.03 -20.30 -12.29
N VAL A 201 9.52 -21.37 -11.68
CA VAL A 201 10.29 -22.54 -11.26
C VAL A 201 10.37 -23.59 -12.37
N SER A 202 11.58 -24.00 -12.74
CA SER A 202 11.81 -25.10 -13.66
C SER A 202 11.54 -26.44 -12.97
N MET A 203 10.63 -27.23 -13.53
CA MET A 203 10.30 -28.59 -13.08
C MET A 203 11.20 -29.62 -13.76
N THR A 204 11.34 -29.49 -15.07
CA THR A 204 12.23 -30.25 -15.95
C THR A 204 12.54 -29.39 -17.17
N SER A 205 13.39 -29.86 -18.10
CA SER A 205 13.77 -29.08 -19.29
C SER A 205 12.56 -28.45 -19.98
N ASN A 206 12.58 -27.12 -20.11
CA ASN A 206 11.55 -26.29 -20.73
C ASN A 206 10.17 -26.30 -20.07
N LYS A 207 9.99 -26.99 -18.93
CA LYS A 207 8.70 -27.08 -18.21
C LYS A 207 8.77 -26.29 -16.91
N TYR A 208 7.86 -25.34 -16.77
CA TYR A 208 7.85 -24.37 -15.69
C TYR A 208 6.50 -24.33 -14.97
N LYS A 209 6.56 -23.88 -13.72
CA LYS A 209 5.42 -23.47 -12.92
C LYS A 209 5.64 -22.09 -12.32
N ILE A 210 4.56 -21.39 -12.04
CA ILE A 210 4.58 -20.08 -11.38
C ILE A 210 4.22 -20.33 -9.93
N ILE A 211 5.19 -20.20 -9.05
CA ILE A 211 5.08 -20.62 -7.66
C ILE A 211 5.23 -19.40 -6.76
N GLU A 212 4.32 -19.21 -5.80
CA GLU A 212 4.51 -18.16 -4.79
C GLU A 212 5.79 -18.40 -3.99
N LYS A 213 6.58 -17.34 -3.79
CA LYS A 213 7.88 -17.43 -3.10
C LYS A 213 7.74 -17.95 -1.67
N ILE A 214 6.64 -17.59 -1.01
CA ILE A 214 6.30 -18.02 0.34
C ILE A 214 5.19 -19.05 0.22
N GLY A 215 5.30 -20.19 0.91
CA GLY A 215 4.29 -21.24 0.91
C GLY A 215 4.28 -22.16 -0.32
N ALA A 216 4.98 -21.80 -1.39
CA ALA A 216 5.08 -22.59 -2.62
C ALA A 216 3.73 -22.91 -3.28
N TYR A 217 2.75 -21.99 -3.17
CA TYR A 217 1.46 -22.16 -3.79
C TYR A 217 1.57 -22.05 -5.32
N ASP A 218 0.96 -23.01 -6.03
CA ASP A 218 1.02 -23.10 -7.49
C ASP A 218 -0.02 -22.19 -8.14
N ARG A 219 0.47 -21.09 -8.72
CA ARG A 219 -0.32 -20.07 -9.42
C ARG A 219 -0.40 -20.31 -10.93
N THR A 220 0.23 -21.38 -11.43
CA THR A 220 0.23 -21.73 -12.86
C THR A 220 -1.19 -21.88 -13.43
N PRO A 221 -2.18 -22.45 -12.71
CA PRO A 221 -3.56 -22.50 -13.19
C PRO A 221 -4.20 -21.14 -13.49
N GLU A 222 -3.79 -20.09 -12.77
CA GLU A 222 -4.40 -18.77 -12.89
C GLU A 222 -3.73 -17.92 -13.97
N PHE A 223 -2.41 -18.08 -14.17
CA PHE A 223 -1.63 -17.24 -15.08
C PHE A 223 -1.10 -17.97 -16.31
N GLY A 224 -1.14 -19.31 -16.33
CA GLY A 224 -0.42 -20.11 -17.32
C GLY A 224 -0.89 -19.84 -18.74
N GLN A 225 -2.21 -19.80 -18.97
CA GLN A 225 -2.75 -19.47 -20.28
C GLN A 225 -2.44 -18.02 -20.68
N LEU A 226 -2.60 -17.06 -19.76
CA LEU A 226 -2.34 -15.64 -20.03
C LEU A 226 -0.88 -15.39 -20.46
N ILE A 227 0.06 -16.12 -19.85
CA ILE A 227 1.48 -16.06 -20.21
C ILE A 227 1.74 -16.77 -21.53
N ALA A 228 1.14 -17.94 -21.78
CA ALA A 228 1.29 -18.65 -23.04
C ALA A 228 0.81 -17.82 -24.24
N ASP A 229 -0.33 -17.15 -24.10
CA ASP A 229 -0.94 -16.31 -25.15
C ASP A 229 -0.07 -15.11 -25.56
N LYS A 230 0.86 -14.69 -24.69
CA LYS A 230 1.65 -13.46 -24.84
C LYS A 230 3.12 -13.64 -24.46
N ALA A 231 3.67 -14.81 -24.74
CA ALA A 231 4.96 -15.23 -24.22
C ALA A 231 6.10 -14.26 -24.56
N ALA A 232 6.16 -13.77 -25.81
CA ALA A 232 7.21 -12.85 -26.25
C ALA A 232 7.13 -11.47 -25.56
N GLU A 233 5.91 -11.05 -25.21
CA GLU A 233 5.62 -9.78 -24.57
C GLU A 233 5.90 -9.83 -23.07
N VAL A 234 5.66 -10.95 -22.40
CA VAL A 234 5.61 -11.04 -20.93
C VAL A 234 6.71 -11.89 -20.29
N LEU A 235 7.50 -12.62 -21.08
CA LEU A 235 8.67 -13.37 -20.61
C LEU A 235 9.96 -12.76 -21.16
N ASP A 236 10.96 -12.69 -20.30
CA ASP A 236 12.34 -12.52 -20.74
C ASP A 236 12.92 -13.87 -21.17
N ASN A 237 13.85 -13.84 -22.13
CA ASN A 237 14.55 -15.02 -22.64
C ASN A 237 13.63 -16.16 -23.13
N ALA A 238 12.46 -15.83 -23.69
CA ALA A 238 11.56 -16.79 -24.31
C ALA A 238 11.13 -16.35 -25.71
N THR A 239 10.85 -17.32 -26.59
CA THR A 239 10.29 -17.07 -27.93
C THR A 239 8.79 -17.37 -27.98
N THR A 240 8.39 -18.49 -27.40
CA THR A 240 6.99 -18.97 -27.35
C THR A 240 6.76 -19.74 -26.05
N ALA A 241 5.51 -19.87 -25.64
CA ALA A 241 5.12 -20.76 -24.56
C ALA A 241 3.76 -21.42 -24.85
N THR A 242 3.55 -22.60 -24.29
CA THR A 242 2.26 -23.31 -24.32
C THR A 242 1.86 -23.72 -22.92
N TYR A 243 0.57 -23.65 -22.60
CA TYR A 243 0.04 -24.10 -21.32
C TYR A 243 -0.88 -25.30 -21.53
N ALA A 244 -0.55 -26.43 -20.88
CA ALA A 244 -1.35 -27.65 -20.91
C ALA A 244 -1.13 -28.44 -19.61
N ASP A 245 -2.18 -29.10 -19.13
CA ASP A 245 -2.13 -30.00 -17.96
C ASP A 245 -1.48 -29.38 -16.71
N GLY A 246 -1.70 -28.08 -16.49
CA GLY A 246 -1.13 -27.37 -15.33
C GLY A 246 0.36 -27.05 -15.44
N VAL A 247 0.96 -27.15 -16.64
CA VAL A 247 2.40 -26.90 -16.85
C VAL A 247 2.59 -25.91 -17.99
N LEU A 248 3.53 -24.99 -17.80
CA LEU A 248 3.93 -24.03 -18.80
C LEU A 248 5.18 -24.55 -19.52
N THR A 249 5.08 -24.84 -20.81
CA THR A 249 6.24 -25.24 -21.63
C THR A 249 6.77 -24.03 -22.37
N ILE A 250 8.00 -23.61 -22.08
CA ILE A 250 8.63 -22.41 -22.64
C ILE A 250 9.72 -22.81 -23.61
N THR A 251 9.71 -22.19 -24.80
CA THR A 251 10.82 -22.27 -25.73
C THR A 251 11.79 -21.11 -25.43
N PRO A 252 12.94 -21.36 -24.80
CA PRO A 252 13.88 -20.30 -24.44
C PRO A 252 14.46 -19.62 -25.68
N LYS A 253 14.85 -18.35 -25.53
CA LYS A 253 15.64 -17.61 -26.50
C LYS A 253 17.11 -17.82 -26.15
N ASP A 254 17.84 -18.51 -27.03
CA ASP A 254 19.26 -18.85 -26.84
C ASP A 254 19.51 -19.64 -25.54
N SER A 255 20.57 -19.29 -24.79
CA SER A 255 20.93 -19.92 -23.50
C SER A 255 20.42 -19.15 -22.28
N GLY A 256 19.51 -18.20 -22.45
CA GLY A 256 18.95 -17.41 -21.34
C GLY A 256 17.93 -18.19 -20.51
N THR A 257 17.93 -18.00 -19.19
CA THR A 257 16.91 -18.56 -18.31
C THR A 257 15.62 -17.73 -18.43
N PRO A 258 14.46 -18.34 -18.76
CA PRO A 258 13.20 -17.63 -18.79
C PRO A 258 12.82 -17.03 -17.43
N SER A 259 12.25 -15.84 -17.44
CA SER A 259 11.68 -15.17 -16.26
C SER A 259 10.50 -14.30 -16.67
N LEU A 260 9.61 -13.96 -15.73
CA LEU A 260 8.55 -12.98 -16.01
C LEU A 260 9.18 -11.59 -16.13
N LYS A 261 8.64 -10.77 -17.05
CA LYS A 261 9.01 -9.36 -17.17
C LYS A 261 8.51 -8.53 -15.99
N ALA A 262 8.93 -7.27 -15.98
CA ALA A 262 8.56 -6.29 -14.99
C ALA A 262 7.02 -6.14 -14.83
N PRO A 263 6.50 -5.93 -13.61
CA PRO A 263 5.06 -5.87 -13.35
C PRO A 263 4.27 -4.88 -14.21
N SER A 264 4.88 -3.77 -14.61
CA SER A 264 4.23 -2.79 -15.51
C SER A 264 3.87 -3.41 -16.87
N ILE A 265 4.79 -4.23 -17.42
CA ILE A 265 4.63 -4.94 -18.69
C ILE A 265 3.59 -6.06 -18.53
N LEU A 266 3.62 -6.78 -17.42
CA LEU A 266 2.62 -7.81 -17.11
C LEU A 266 1.21 -7.19 -17.04
N PHE A 267 1.07 -6.07 -16.32
CA PHE A 267 -0.19 -5.36 -16.16
C PHE A 267 -0.77 -4.88 -17.49
N GLY A 268 0.05 -4.27 -18.35
CA GLY A 268 -0.35 -3.88 -19.71
C GLY A 268 -0.81 -5.07 -20.57
N ASN A 269 -0.43 -6.29 -20.20
CA ASN A 269 -0.84 -7.52 -20.85
C ASN A 269 -1.98 -8.27 -20.14
N ASN A 270 -2.66 -7.63 -19.18
CA ASN A 270 -3.74 -8.19 -18.34
C ASN A 270 -3.29 -9.29 -17.36
N ILE A 271 -1.98 -9.40 -17.07
CA ILE A 271 -1.43 -10.26 -16.03
C ILE A 271 -1.23 -9.39 -14.79
N LYS A 272 -2.05 -9.60 -13.77
CA LYS A 272 -2.14 -8.74 -12.58
C LYS A 272 -1.72 -9.49 -11.31
N TYR A 273 -1.38 -8.74 -10.27
CA TYR A 273 -1.16 -9.20 -8.90
C TYR A 273 0.11 -10.02 -8.66
N ILE A 274 0.99 -10.22 -9.63
CA ILE A 274 2.24 -10.97 -9.45
C ILE A 274 3.46 -10.14 -9.80
N GLU A 275 4.56 -10.40 -9.12
CA GLU A 275 5.89 -10.00 -9.54
C GLU A 275 6.88 -11.15 -9.42
N GLN A 276 7.80 -11.26 -10.39
CA GLN A 276 8.94 -12.16 -10.26
C GLN A 276 9.87 -11.64 -9.16
N VAL A 277 10.24 -12.52 -8.23
CA VAL A 277 11.24 -12.27 -7.16
C VAL A 277 12.39 -13.26 -7.18
#